data_AF-A0A828PXU8-F1
#
_entry.id   AF-A0A828PXU8-F1
#
_cell.length_a   1.000
_cell.length_b   1.000
_cell.length_c   1.000
_cell.angle_alpha   90.00
_cell.angle_beta   90.00
_cell.angle_gamma   90.00
#
_symmetry.space_group_name_H-M   'P 1'
#
loop_
_entity.id
_entity.type
_entity.pdbx_description
1 polymer ?
#
loop_
_entity_poly.entity_id
_entity_poly.type
_entity_poly.pdbx_seq_one_letter_code
_entity_poly.pdbx_strand_id
1 'polypeptide(L)' 'MDFFRFLMSDVLSEPAVLVGLIALIGLIAQKKPVTECIKGTVKTIMGFVILGAGAGLVVSSLSDFANIFQYAFG' A
#
# COMPACT_ATOMS: atom_id res chain seq x y z
N MET A 1 8.76 5.50 -24.53
CA MET A 1 9.48 4.80 -23.44
C MET A 1 8.98 5.23 -22.06
N ASP A 2 7.92 6.02 -22.02
CA ASP A 2 7.41 6.69 -20.82
C ASP A 2 6.46 5.79 -20.02
N PHE A 3 5.71 4.91 -20.71
CA PHE A 3 4.84 3.92 -20.06
C PHE A 3 5.63 2.91 -19.19
N PHE A 4 6.79 2.46 -19.66
CA PHE A 4 7.66 1.55 -18.88
C PHE A 4 8.31 2.27 -17.69
N ARG A 5 8.65 3.55 -17.82
CA ARG A 5 9.12 4.36 -16.68
C ARG A 5 8.01 4.58 -15.66
N PHE A 6 6.80 4.93 -16.10
CA PHE A 6 5.65 5.09 -15.21
C PHE A 6 5.31 3.80 -14.43
N LEU A 7 5.36 2.64 -15.11
CA LEU A 7 5.10 1.35 -14.47
C LEU A 7 6.21 0.98 -13.46
N MET A 8 7.47 1.29 -13.76
CA MET A 8 8.63 0.95 -12.91
C MET A 8 8.84 1.96 -11.76
N SER A 9 8.57 3.24 -12.00
CA SER A 9 8.95 4.35 -11.10
C SER A 9 7.80 4.85 -10.23
N ASP A 10 6.56 4.83 -10.71
CA ASP A 10 5.42 5.37 -9.96
C ASP A 10 4.50 4.26 -9.45
N VAL A 11 4.23 3.23 -10.25
CA VAL A 11 3.35 2.12 -9.86
C VAL A 11 4.05 1.09 -8.97
N LEU A 12 5.31 0.77 -9.24
CA LEU A 12 6.08 -0.18 -8.43
C LEU A 12 6.60 0.42 -7.12
N SER A 13 6.77 1.74 -7.08
CA SER A 13 7.24 2.44 -5.88
C SER A 13 6.16 2.63 -4.81
N GLU A 14 4.89 2.55 -5.18
CA GLU A 14 3.76 2.64 -4.26
C GLU A 14 3.02 1.29 -4.14
N PRO A 15 3.25 0.50 -3.07
CA PRO A 15 2.69 -0.85 -2.92
C PRO A 15 1.15 -0.88 -3.04
N ALA A 16 0.48 0.18 -2.58
CA ALA A 16 -0.97 0.30 -2.60
C ALA A 16 -1.53 0.27 -4.03
N VAL A 17 -0.85 0.93 -4.99
CA VAL A 17 -1.28 1.01 -6.39
C VAL A 17 -1.08 -0.33 -7.09
N LEU A 18 0.03 -1.01 -6.80
CA LEU A 18 0.36 -2.33 -7.33
C LEU A 18 -0.71 -3.36 -6.94
N VAL A 19 -1.09 -3.41 -5.67
CA VAL A 19 -2.12 -4.35 -5.19
C VAL A 19 -3.52 -3.96 -5.65
N GLY A 20 -3.80 -2.66 -5.80
CA GLY A 20 -5.03 -2.16 -6.44
C GLY A 20 -5.18 -2.64 -7.90
N LEU A 21 -4.09 -2.60 -8.68
CA LEU A 21 -4.07 -3.11 -10.04
C LEU A 21 -4.29 -4.63 -10.10
N ILE A 22 -3.65 -5.39 -9.21
CA ILE A 22 -3.86 -6.84 -9.11
C ILE A 22 -5.34 -7.15 -8.82
N ALA A 23 -5.97 -6.42 -7.90
CA ALA A 23 -7.39 -6.58 -7.60
C ALA A 23 -8.29 -6.21 -8.78
N LEU A 24 -7.98 -5.12 -9.49
CA LEU A 24 -8.72 -4.71 -10.69
C LEU A 24 -8.65 -5.78 -11.78
N ILE A 25 -7.45 -6.27 -12.10
CA ILE A 25 -7.23 -7.33 -13.09
C ILE A 25 -7.97 -8.60 -12.67
N GLY A 26 -7.90 -8.98 -11.39
CA GLY A 26 -8.59 -10.16 -10.85
C GLY A 26 -10.11 -10.04 -10.93
N LEU A 27 -10.69 -8.86 -10.68
CA LEU A 27 -12.14 -8.63 -10.75
C LEU A 27 -12.65 -8.59 -12.19
N ILE A 28 -11.86 -8.03 -13.11
CA ILE A 28 -12.13 -8.07 -14.55
C ILE A 28 -12.06 -9.52 -15.06
N ALA A 29 -11.05 -10.29 -14.65
CA ALA A 29 -10.93 -11.71 -15.00
C ALA A 29 -12.10 -12.56 -14.47
N GLN A 30 -12.64 -12.20 -13.30
CA GLN A 30 -13.86 -12.79 -12.74
C GLN A 30 -15.16 -12.32 -13.42
N LYS A 31 -15.09 -11.48 -14.45
CA LYS A 31 -16.25 -10.94 -15.21
C LYS A 31 -17.34 -10.31 -14.33
N LYS A 32 -16.92 -9.70 -13.22
CA LYS A 32 -17.83 -9.00 -12.30
C LYS A 32 -18.35 -7.69 -12.90
N PRO A 33 -19.53 -7.21 -12.46
CA PRO A 33 -20.04 -5.92 -12.92
C PRO A 33 -19.07 -4.78 -12.57
N VAL A 34 -18.95 -3.78 -13.45
CA VAL A 34 -17.98 -2.67 -13.34
C VAL A 34 -18.06 -1.97 -11.97
N THR A 35 -19.27 -1.83 -11.42
CA THR A 35 -19.50 -1.28 -10.08
C THR A 35 -18.81 -2.07 -8.98
N GLU A 36 -18.78 -3.40 -9.07
CA GLU A 36 -18.05 -4.26 -8.13
C GLU A 36 -16.54 -4.18 -8.34
N CYS A 37 -16.08 -4.08 -9.60
CA CYS A 37 -14.65 -3.91 -9.90
C CYS A 37 -14.10 -2.64 -9.25
N ILE A 38 -14.77 -1.50 -9.42
CA ILE A 38 -14.34 -0.22 -8.84
C ILE A 38 -14.38 -0.29 -7.30
N LYS A 39 -15.48 -0.76 -6.71
CA LYS A 39 -15.58 -0.91 -5.25
C LYS A 39 -14.50 -1.82 -4.68
N GLY A 40 -14.24 -2.96 -5.34
CA GLY A 40 -13.24 -3.92 -4.92
C GLY A 40 -11.83 -3.34 -4.98
N THR A 41 -11.47 -2.71 -6.10
CA THR A 41 -10.16 -2.04 -6.26
C THR A 41 -9.94 -0.95 -5.22
N VAL A 42 -10.93 -0.08 -4.98
CA VAL A 42 -10.83 0.97 -3.96
C VAL A 42 -10.67 0.37 -2.56
N LYS A 43 -11.43 -0.68 -2.22
CA LYS A 43 -11.31 -1.37 -0.92
C LYS A 43 -9.91 -1.94 -0.73
N THR A 44 -9.30 -2.51 -1.78
CA THR A 44 -7.95 -3.05 -1.73
C THR A 44 -6.89 -1.95 -1.52
N ILE A 45 -6.99 -0.85 -2.26
CA ILE A 45 -6.09 0.31 -2.10
C ILE A 45 -6.20 0.88 -0.68
N MET A 46 -7.44 1.10 -0.21
CA MET A 46 -7.69 1.60 1.15
C MET A 46 -7.11 0.68 2.22
N GLY A 47 -7.22 -0.64 2.05
CA GLY A 47 -6.61 -1.62 2.96
C GLY A 47 -5.09 -1.44 3.06
N PHE A 48 -4.41 -1.28 1.92
CA PHE A 48 -2.96 -1.08 1.91
C PHE A 48 -2.54 0.27 2.49
N VAL A 49 -3.29 1.35 2.22
CA VAL A 49 -3.04 2.67 2.80
C VAL A 49 -3.17 2.63 4.33
N ILE A 50 -4.19 1.96 4.85
CA ILE A 50 -4.38 1.79 6.30
C ILE A 50 -3.22 0.99 6.91
N LEU A 51 -2.78 -0.08 6.25
CA LEU A 51 -1.63 -0.86 6.70
C LEU A 51 -0.34 -0.01 6.72
N GLY A 52 -0.10 0.80 5.70
CA GLY A 52 1.04 1.72 5.65
C GLY A 52 1.00 2.75 6.78
N ALA A 53 -0.16 3.38 6.99
CA ALA A 53 -0.36 4.33 8.08
C ALA A 53 -0.14 3.66 9.46
N GLY A 54 -0.72 2.47 9.68
CA GLY A 54 -0.56 1.71 10.91
C GLY A 54 0.89 1.28 11.16
N ALA A 55 1.59 0.79 10.14
CA ALA A 55 3.00 0.42 10.24
C ALA A 55 3.88 1.63 10.60
N GLY A 56 3.62 2.80 10.01
CA GLY A 56 4.32 4.03 10.33
C GLY A 56 4.17 4.44 11.80
N LEU A 57 2.94 4.35 12.35
CA LEU A 57 2.67 4.64 13.76
C LEU A 57 3.41 3.67 14.69
N VAL A 58 3.44 2.38 14.35
CA VAL A 58 4.16 1.35 15.12
C VAL A 58 5.67 1.63 15.09
N VAL A 59 6.23 1.92 13.90
CA VAL A 59 7.66 2.22 13.76
C VAL A 59 8.04 3.50 14.51
N SER A 60 7.22 4.55 14.43
CA SER A 60 7.45 5.80 15.19
C SER A 60 7.48 5.52 16.69
N SER A 61 6.50 4.77 17.20
CA SER A 61 6.44 4.41 18.62
C SER A 61 7.65 3.59 19.06
N LEU A 62 8.11 2.67 18.20
CA LEU A 62 9.28 1.85 18.47
C LEU A 62 10.59 2.65 18.39
N SER A 63 10.65 3.66 17.52
CA SER A 63 11.78 4.59 17.43
C SER A 63 11.87 5.47 18.67
N ASP A 64 10.75 5.98 19.18
CA ASP A 64 10.71 6.74 20.43
C ASP A 64 11.15 5.87 21.62
N PHE A 65 10.68 4.62 21.65
CA PHE A 65 11.14 3.63 22.64
C PHE A 65 12.65 3.37 22.53
N ALA A 66 13.18 3.19 21.32
CA ALA A 66 14.60 2.96 21.08
C ALA A 66 15.45 4.15 21.57
N ASN A 67 15.00 5.39 21.34
CA ASN A 67 15.67 6.58 21.85
C ASN A 67 15.71 6.63 23.38
N ILE A 68 14.59 6.34 24.05
CA ILE A 68 14.54 6.29 25.53
C ILE A 68 15.47 5.20 26.06
N PHE A 69 15.45 4.02 25.42
CA PHE A 69 16.30 2.90 25.81
C PHE A 69 17.79 3.25 25.64
N GLN A 70 18.15 3.92 24.54
CA GLN A 70 19.51 4.39 24.28
C GLN A 70 19.97 5.43 25.31
N TYR A 71 19.11 6.37 25.71
CA TYR A 71 19.42 7.35 26.77
C TYR A 71 19.53 6.73 28.17
N ALA A 72 18.80 5.63 28.43
CA ALA A 72 18.75 5.01 29.75
C ALA A 72 19.86 3.96 29.98
N PHE A 73 20.31 3.28 28.91
CA PHE A 73 21.22 2.13 29.02
C PHE A 73 22.50 2.22 28.19
N GLY A 74 22.72 3.27 27.39
CA GLY A 74 23.94 3.49 26.60
C GLY A 74 24.63 4.80 26.96
#